data_AF-A0A6D2I9D9-F1
#
_entry.id   AF-A0A6D2I9D9-F1
#
_cell.length_a   1.000
_cell.length_b   1.000
_cell.length_c   1.000
_cell.angle_alpha   90.00
_cell.angle_beta   90.00
_cell.angle_gamma   90.00
#
_symmetry.space_group_name_H-M   'P 1'
#
loop_
_entity.id
_entity.type
_entity.pdbx_description
1 polymer ?
#
loop_
_entity_poly.entity_id
_entity_poly.type
_entity_poly.pdbx_seq_one_letter_code
_entity_poly.pdbx_strand_id
1 'polypeptide(L)'
;LDSTAWATAQERQVLGNPHEVIQGETPRTRDICQVDGAWKETECRAGLGWYYFNTDTQEKLMGTFNLRRGISPLQTELEALIWAMQCMLRHNKLIMVFETDCSNVVKMVSKPE
;
A
#
# COMPACT_ATOMS: atom_id res chain seq x y z
N LEU A 1 -1.08 -16.70 2.04
CA LEU A 1 -1.63 -15.36 2.35
C LEU A 1 -0.98 -14.93 3.65
N ASP A 2 0.24 -14.42 3.56
CA ASP A 2 1.12 -14.23 4.73
C ASP A 2 0.78 -12.93 5.46
N SER A 3 -0.08 -13.05 6.47
CA SER A 3 -0.35 -12.03 7.50
C SER A 3 0.92 -11.61 8.24
N THR A 4 1.93 -12.49 8.27
CA THR A 4 3.28 -12.29 8.82
C THR A 4 4.05 -11.16 8.13
N ALA A 5 3.89 -10.97 6.82
CA ALA A 5 4.58 -9.90 6.10
C ALA A 5 4.06 -8.51 6.49
N TRP A 6 2.76 -8.38 6.76
CA TRP A 6 2.13 -7.14 7.22
C TRP A 6 2.56 -6.77 8.64
N ALA A 7 2.54 -7.74 9.56
CA ALA A 7 2.94 -7.51 10.95
C ALA A 7 4.42 -7.07 11.06
N THR A 8 5.30 -7.72 10.29
CA THR A 8 6.74 -7.40 10.30
C THR A 8 7.03 -5.98 9.79
N ALA A 9 6.25 -5.46 8.84
CA ALA A 9 6.41 -4.11 8.34
C ALA A 9 6.05 -3.01 9.36
N GLN A 10 5.29 -3.36 10.41
CA GLN A 10 4.84 -2.42 11.46
C GLN A 10 5.77 -2.40 12.69
N GLU A 11 6.69 -3.36 12.83
CA GLU A 11 7.52 -3.48 14.02
C GLU A 11 8.76 -2.58 13.94
N ARG A 12 8.73 -1.46 14.67
CA ARG A 12 9.88 -0.55 14.80
C ARG A 12 10.98 -1.22 15.65
N GLN A 13 12.15 -1.46 15.08
CA GLN A 13 13.35 -1.72 15.88
C GLN A 13 13.74 -0.46 16.64
N VAL A 14 13.44 -0.43 17.94
CA VAL A 14 13.88 0.61 18.87
C VAL A 14 15.35 0.34 19.22
N LEU A 15 16.28 0.92 18.47
CA LEU A 15 17.63 1.14 18.97
C LEU A 15 17.62 2.46 19.76
N GLY A 16 17.14 2.40 20.99
CA GLY A 16 16.98 3.58 21.84
C GLY A 16 18.17 3.77 22.79
N ASN A 17 19.04 4.73 22.46
CA ASN A 17 19.82 5.47 23.46
C ASN A 17 18.85 6.40 24.21
N PRO A 18 18.87 6.47 25.56
CA PRO A 18 17.92 7.28 26.30
C PRO A 18 18.46 8.70 26.48
N HIS A 19 18.10 9.62 25.59
CA HIS A 19 17.89 11.02 25.98
C HIS A 19 17.14 11.79 24.91
N GLU A 20 16.24 12.65 25.39
CA GLU A 20 15.47 13.69 24.68
C GLU A 20 14.13 13.27 24.05
N VAL A 21 13.11 13.38 24.90
CA VAL A 21 11.71 13.58 24.55
C VAL A 21 11.57 14.94 23.87
N ILE A 22 11.39 14.95 22.55
CA ILE A 22 10.72 16.04 21.83
C ILE A 22 9.34 15.52 21.41
N GLN A 23 8.31 16.30 21.70
CA GLN A 23 6.91 16.01 21.42
C GLN A 23 6.66 15.75 19.92
N GLY A 24 6.76 14.50 19.51
CA GLY A 24 5.68 13.76 18.88
C GLY A 24 5.23 14.13 17.46
N GLU A 25 6.04 14.78 16.63
CA GLU A 25 5.83 14.67 15.18
C GLU A 25 6.24 13.25 14.75
N THR A 26 5.27 12.37 14.57
CA THR A 26 5.51 11.13 13.81
C THR A 26 6.16 11.52 12.50
N PRO A 27 7.34 10.97 12.12
CA PRO A 27 7.94 11.29 10.84
C PRO A 27 6.90 11.01 9.76
N ARG A 28 6.39 12.06 9.11
CA ARG A 28 5.53 11.88 7.95
C ARG A 28 6.39 11.17 6.93
N THR A 29 6.03 9.94 6.65
CA THR A 29 6.66 9.18 5.60
C THR A 29 6.46 9.94 4.29
N ARG A 30 7.55 10.18 3.59
CA ARG A 30 7.61 10.98 2.35
C ARG A 30 7.30 10.16 1.11
N ASP A 31 7.27 8.84 1.28
CA ASP A 31 6.93 7.84 0.29
C ASP A 31 5.43 7.60 0.31
N ILE A 32 4.74 7.99 -0.76
CA ILE A 32 3.30 7.80 -0.93
C ILE A 32 3.10 6.82 -2.10
N CYS A 33 2.21 5.85 -1.93
CA CYS A 33 1.78 4.94 -2.99
C CYS A 33 0.26 4.96 -3.11
N GLN A 34 -0.23 5.58 -4.18
CA GLN A 34 -1.65 5.59 -4.53
C GLN A 34 -1.99 4.31 -5.29
N VAL A 35 -3.11 3.68 -4.96
CA VAL A 35 -3.55 2.42 -5.55
C VAL A 35 -5.01 2.50 -5.97
N ASP A 36 -5.33 1.86 -7.08
CA ASP A 36 -6.70 1.84 -7.63
C ASP A 36 -6.97 0.56 -8.44
N GLY A 37 -8.18 0.02 -8.30
CA GLY A 37 -8.66 -1.18 -8.96
C GLY A 37 -9.80 -0.90 -9.94
N ALA A 38 -9.57 -1.07 -11.23
CA ALA A 38 -10.59 -0.91 -12.27
C ALA A 38 -11.35 -2.22 -12.52
N TRP A 39 -12.64 -2.24 -12.16
CA TRP A 39 -13.54 -3.38 -12.38
C TRP A 39 -14.77 -2.96 -13.17
N LYS A 40 -15.24 -3.84 -14.06
CA LYS A 40 -16.48 -3.63 -14.81
C LYS A 40 -17.21 -4.94 -15.09
N GLU A 41 -18.51 -4.97 -14.76
CA GLU A 41 -19.32 -6.19 -14.83
C GLU A 41 -19.35 -6.82 -16.24
N THR A 42 -19.39 -5.99 -17.27
CA THR A 42 -19.47 -6.43 -18.67
C THR A 42 -18.12 -6.89 -19.26
N GLU A 43 -17.03 -6.74 -18.53
CA GLU A 43 -15.68 -7.04 -19.03
C GLU A 43 -15.12 -8.33 -18.39
N CYS A 44 -14.32 -9.09 -19.15
CA CYS A 44 -13.70 -10.31 -18.64
C CYS A 44 -12.38 -10.04 -17.89
N ARG A 45 -11.90 -8.80 -17.94
CA ARG A 45 -10.64 -8.36 -17.32
C ARG A 45 -10.90 -7.24 -16.33
N ALA A 46 -10.03 -7.16 -15.35
CA ALA A 46 -9.91 -6.05 -14.42
C ALA A 46 -8.52 -5.43 -14.58
N GLY A 47 -8.42 -4.13 -14.34
CA GLY A 47 -7.17 -3.38 -14.32
C GLY A 47 -6.75 -3.11 -12.88
N LEU A 48 -5.47 -3.22 -12.59
CA LEU A 48 -4.85 -2.77 -11.36
C LEU A 48 -3.88 -1.64 -11.68
N GLY A 49 -3.88 -0.60 -10.85
CA GLY A 49 -2.99 0.54 -11.00
C GLY A 49 -2.36 0.93 -9.67
N TRP A 50 -1.12 1.41 -9.75
CA TRP A 50 -0.51 2.13 -8.64
C TRP A 50 0.45 3.21 -9.13
N TYR A 51 0.60 4.24 -8.30
CA TYR A 51 1.50 5.36 -8.49
C TYR A 51 2.26 5.63 -7.19
N TYR A 52 3.58 5.55 -7.23
CA TYR A 52 4.45 5.90 -6.13
C TYR A 52 5.13 7.24 -6.39
N PHE A 53 5.22 8.05 -5.34
CA PHE A 53 5.91 9.33 -5.35
C PHE A 53 6.63 9.57 -4.01
N ASN A 54 7.89 9.99 -4.10
CA ASN A 54 8.63 10.50 -2.96
C ASN A 54 8.67 12.04 -3.02
N THR A 55 8.15 12.70 -1.98
CA THR A 55 8.03 14.16 -1.95
C THR A 55 9.37 14.88 -1.87
N ASP A 56 10.42 14.24 -1.39
CA ASP A 56 11.75 14.84 -1.19
C ASP A 56 12.64 14.66 -2.42
N THR A 57 12.78 13.42 -2.88
CA THR A 57 13.64 13.07 -4.02
C THR A 57 12.97 13.32 -5.37
N GLN A 58 11.65 13.57 -5.38
CA GLN A 58 10.82 13.64 -6.58
C GLN A 58 10.83 12.35 -7.42
N GLU A 59 11.27 11.23 -6.84
CA GLU A 59 11.25 9.93 -7.47
C GLU A 59 9.80 9.50 -7.74
N LYS A 60 9.57 8.93 -8.92
CA LYS A 60 8.26 8.48 -9.39
C LYS A 60 8.38 7.08 -9.95
N LEU A 61 7.47 6.22 -9.54
CA LEU A 61 7.30 4.87 -10.07
C LEU A 61 5.82 4.65 -10.33
N MET A 62 5.50 3.84 -11.33
CA MET A 62 4.10 3.48 -11.61
C MET A 62 4.01 2.09 -12.20
N GLY A 63 2.88 1.44 -11.99
CA GLY A 63 2.60 0.14 -12.55
C GLY A 63 1.14 0.00 -12.93
N THR A 64 0.90 -0.67 -14.05
CA THR A 64 -0.43 -1.13 -14.47
C THR A 64 -0.40 -2.63 -14.75
N PHE A 65 -1.41 -3.37 -14.32
CA PHE A 65 -1.53 -4.80 -14.60
C PHE A 65 -2.96 -5.19 -14.93
N ASN A 66 -3.13 -6.06 -15.93
CA ASN A 66 -4.44 -6.56 -16.32
C ASN A 66 -4.56 -8.03 -15.93
N LEU A 67 -5.63 -8.38 -15.22
CA LEU A 67 -5.91 -9.74 -14.78
C LEU A 67 -7.33 -10.18 -15.13
N ARG A 68 -7.62 -11.47 -14.95
CA ARG A 68 -8.99 -11.98 -15.10
C ARG A 68 -9.86 -11.41 -14.00
N ARG A 69 -10.96 -10.75 -14.37
CA ARG A 69 -11.82 -10.03 -13.44
C ARG A 69 -12.25 -10.93 -12.26
N GLY A 70 -12.07 -10.41 -11.04
CA GLY A 70 -12.58 -11.02 -9.81
C GLY A 70 -14.10 -10.88 -9.67
N ILE A 71 -14.64 -11.41 -8.57
CA ILE A 71 -16.09 -11.49 -8.37
C ILE A 71 -16.70 -10.10 -8.13
N SER A 72 -15.96 -9.16 -7.55
CA SER A 72 -16.47 -7.84 -7.17
C SER A 72 -15.44 -6.72 -7.34
N PRO A 73 -15.88 -5.45 -7.43
CA PRO A 73 -14.98 -4.30 -7.39
C PRO A 73 -14.08 -4.30 -6.15
N LEU A 74 -14.64 -4.60 -4.97
CA LEU A 74 -13.89 -4.65 -3.72
C LEU A 74 -12.72 -5.64 -3.76
N GLN A 75 -12.91 -6.78 -4.42
CA GLN A 75 -11.83 -7.75 -4.63
C GLN A 75 -10.72 -7.15 -5.50
N THR A 76 -11.07 -6.46 -6.58
CA THR A 76 -10.10 -5.82 -7.48
C THR A 76 -9.33 -4.69 -6.79
N GLU A 77 -9.98 -3.90 -5.94
CA GLU A 77 -9.29 -2.89 -5.11
C GLU A 77 -8.26 -3.53 -4.16
N LEU A 78 -8.63 -4.63 -3.51
CA LEU A 78 -7.73 -5.35 -2.62
C LEU A 78 -6.56 -6.01 -3.40
N GLU A 79 -6.84 -6.57 -4.59
CA GLU A 79 -5.82 -7.11 -5.49
C GLU A 79 -4.85 -6.02 -5.96
N ALA A 80 -5.33 -4.82 -6.25
CA ALA A 80 -4.50 -3.66 -6.59
C ALA A 80 -3.56 -3.29 -5.44
N LEU A 81 -4.09 -3.21 -4.22
CA LEU A 81 -3.31 -2.91 -3.02
C LEU A 81 -2.22 -3.97 -2.77
N ILE A 82 -2.56 -5.26 -2.81
CA ILE A 82 -1.60 -6.35 -2.60
C ILE A 82 -0.50 -6.31 -3.67
N TRP A 83 -0.89 -6.09 -4.93
CA TRP A 83 0.06 -6.02 -6.03
C TRP A 83 1.00 -4.81 -5.90
N ALA A 84 0.46 -3.65 -5.50
CA ALA A 84 1.26 -2.46 -5.20
C ALA A 84 2.27 -2.75 -4.09
N MET A 85 1.84 -3.33 -2.96
CA MET A 85 2.74 -3.72 -1.86
C MET A 85 3.88 -4.63 -2.34
N GLN A 86 3.58 -5.65 -3.16
CA GLN A 86 4.60 -6.52 -3.74
C GLN A 86 5.57 -5.76 -4.65
N CYS A 87 5.08 -4.80 -5.44
CA CYS A 87 5.94 -3.96 -6.27
C CYS A 87 6.86 -3.10 -5.40
N MET A 88 6.33 -2.48 -4.36
CA MET A 88 7.08 -1.62 -3.44
C MET A 88 8.20 -2.39 -2.73
N LEU A 89 7.91 -3.61 -2.27
CA LEU A 89 8.92 -4.51 -1.71
C LEU A 89 10.03 -4.84 -2.72
N ARG A 90 9.69 -5.14 -3.98
CA ARG A 90 10.69 -5.39 -5.04
C ARG A 90 11.56 -4.17 -5.35
N HIS A 91 11.04 -2.96 -5.12
CA HIS A 91 11.78 -1.71 -5.25
C HIS A 91 12.47 -1.26 -3.95
N ASN A 92 12.55 -2.14 -2.95
CA ASN A 92 13.18 -1.87 -1.65
C ASN A 92 12.57 -0.65 -0.93
N LYS A 93 11.27 -0.41 -1.12
CA LYS A 93 10.49 0.64 -0.47
C LYS A 93 9.70 0.01 0.68
N LEU A 94 10.20 0.19 1.90
CA LEU A 94 9.72 -0.55 3.07
C LEU A 94 8.73 0.23 3.95
N ILE A 95 8.86 1.56 3.98
CA ILE A 95 8.06 2.43 4.85
C ILE A 95 7.38 3.47 3.96
N MET A 96 6.07 3.31 3.73
CA MET A 96 5.28 4.21 2.90
C MET A 96 3.83 4.34 3.36
N VAL A 97 3.16 5.40 2.92
CA VAL A 97 1.72 5.56 3.06
C VAL A 97 1.04 5.04 1.81
N PHE A 98 0.15 4.06 1.96
CA PHE A 98 -0.74 3.63 0.87
C PHE A 98 -2.03 4.46 0.90
N GLU A 99 -2.41 4.99 -0.25
CA GLU A 99 -3.64 5.77 -0.42
C GLU A 99 -4.58 5.07 -1.40
N THR A 100 -5.84 4.96 -1.03
CA THR A 100 -6.93 4.40 -1.86
C THR A 100 -8.21 5.19 -1.56
N ASP A 101 -9.07 5.34 -2.55
CA ASP A 101 -10.41 5.91 -2.38
C ASP A 101 -11.43 4.88 -1.86
N CYS A 102 -11.06 3.60 -1.78
CA CYS A 102 -11.91 2.53 -1.30
C CYS A 102 -11.89 2.40 0.24
N SER A 103 -12.83 3.06 0.91
CA SER A 103 -12.96 3.00 2.38
C SER A 103 -13.16 1.58 2.96
N ASN A 104 -13.71 0.65 2.18
CA ASN A 104 -13.87 -0.75 2.60
C ASN A 104 -12.51 -1.46 2.69
N VAL A 105 -11.60 -1.22 1.74
CA VAL A 105 -10.22 -1.74 1.83
C VAL A 105 -9.52 -1.18 3.06
N VAL A 106 -9.64 0.12 3.33
CA VAL A 106 -9.06 0.75 4.54
C VAL A 106 -9.55 0.08 5.82
N LYS A 107 -10.85 -0.22 5.92
CA LYS A 107 -11.42 -0.94 7.07
C LYS A 107 -10.86 -2.35 7.21
N MET A 108 -10.72 -3.08 6.11
CA MET A 108 -10.18 -4.46 6.10
C MET A 108 -8.73 -4.51 6.59
N VAL A 109 -7.89 -3.56 6.17
CA VAL A 109 -6.46 -3.56 6.54
C VAL A 109 -6.19 -2.97 7.93
N SER A 110 -7.07 -2.11 8.43
CA SER A 110 -6.90 -1.47 9.76
C SER A 110 -7.25 -2.40 10.93
N LYS A 111 -8.05 -3.43 10.67
CA LYS A 111 -8.46 -4.45 11.66
C LYS A 111 -8.42 -5.83 11.00
N PRO A 112 -7.22 -6.40 10.79
CA PRO A 112 -7.14 -7.79 10.43
C PRO A 112 -7.68 -8.59 11.62
N GLU A 113 -8.73 -9.39 11.40
CA GLU A 113 -9.27 -10.30 12.43
C GLU A 113 -8.23 -11.32 12.89
#